data_AF-A0A5C3DPB4-F1
#
_entry.id   AF-A0A5C3DPB4-F1
#
_cell.length_a   1.000
_cell.length_b   1.000
_cell.length_c   1.000
_cell.angle_alpha   90.00
_cell.angle_beta   90.00
_cell.angle_gamma   90.00
#
_symmetry.space_group_name_H-M   'P 1'
#
loop_
_entity.id
_entity.type
_entity.pdbx_description
1 polymer ?
#
loop_
_entity_poly.entity_id
_entity_poly.type
_entity_poly.pdbx_seq_one_letter_code
_entity_poly.pdbx_strand_id
1 'polypeptide(L)'
;MYRPAGAATPTRTEREKSRNAGIYELARSEAETHWLNKVTGSSASATRGRNFLGTAFTQSIDTDNVAYRRNITLKDSSAVLLQRFGPASYDDEEGMEEEAKEGARLLKVLYRDASAQPSNRLDLSENGMDDPQFELGALYLGEDPYLSWQTLQRYKNRDERKNKAGRKAVADFIAWFNHFSERFLLPVARNPDSGLCDDFRLKLYHRIKYGFPWTAKWAPGVDRICQPFYSTFTPRKGFDAHSKIDEEDADPSILVNFGQHALLELPDYNCTVELQPLEIVVFAASHLRYRTRPHPKCQEAGLDPGERWSVLCFFLRAFEQRLMSADNIFYFLLKADNELKKRQLGLNASAQAADEASCTLEQDNRISNGINVEDEDPANRTDAGRATRHSRSNLTHNPEGDLGADQEEDMNGGSMTRVRNKRRRSERTVDNLVANAINTSSGAASPSAGRRETTASSARGGPRVRR
;
A
#
# COMPACT_ATOMS: atom_id res chain seq x y z
N MET A 1 36.49 8.33 34.87
CA MET A 1 36.14 8.01 33.47
C MET A 1 37.08 8.80 32.57
N TYR A 2 37.93 8.09 31.82
CA TYR A 2 38.89 8.67 30.88
C TYR A 2 38.12 9.06 29.60
N ARG A 3 37.98 10.35 29.29
CA ARG A 3 37.57 10.80 27.95
C ARG A 3 38.80 10.62 27.04
N PRO A 4 38.71 9.89 25.91
CA PRO A 4 39.83 9.82 24.99
C PRO A 4 40.11 11.23 24.46
N ALA A 5 41.31 11.73 24.69
CA ALA A 5 41.81 12.96 24.09
C ALA A 5 42.01 12.67 22.58
N GLY A 6 41.07 13.11 21.75
CA GLY A 6 41.15 12.90 20.30
C GLY A 6 39.82 12.91 19.54
N ALA A 7 38.67 12.95 20.21
CA ALA A 7 37.41 13.16 19.50
C ALA A 7 37.38 14.60 18.96
N ALA A 8 37.60 14.75 17.65
CA ALA A 8 37.42 16.01 16.94
C ALA A 8 36.04 16.58 17.31
N THR A 9 36.01 17.87 17.66
CA THR A 9 34.75 18.52 18.00
C THR A 9 33.87 18.50 16.76
N PRO A 10 32.65 17.92 16.80
CA PRO A 10 31.81 17.81 15.62
C PRO A 10 31.56 19.19 15.04
N THR A 11 31.71 19.28 13.72
CA THR A 11 31.49 20.50 12.94
C THR A 11 30.05 20.96 13.09
N ARG A 12 29.78 22.24 12.82
CA ARG A 12 28.42 22.79 12.90
C ARG A 12 27.43 22.01 12.02
N THR A 13 27.84 21.64 10.81
CA THR A 13 27.04 20.86 9.87
C THR A 13 26.73 19.46 10.40
N GLU A 14 27.69 18.78 11.02
CA GLU A 14 27.46 17.46 11.64
C GLU A 14 26.50 17.55 12.83
N ARG A 15 26.60 18.61 13.63
CA ARG A 15 25.65 18.86 14.73
C ARG A 15 24.24 19.14 14.21
N GLU A 16 24.09 19.95 13.17
CA GLU A 16 22.80 20.23 12.53
C GLU A 16 22.20 18.96 11.93
N LYS A 17 23.00 18.14 11.22
CA LYS A 17 22.54 16.86 10.67
C LYS A 17 22.13 15.87 11.76
N SER A 18 22.93 15.74 12.82
CA SER A 18 22.60 14.88 13.96
C SER A 18 21.36 15.36 14.71
N ARG A 19 21.17 16.68 14.85
CA ARG A 19 19.98 17.27 15.45
C ARG A 19 18.74 16.98 14.61
N ASN A 20 18.83 17.18 13.29
CA ASN A 20 17.73 16.91 12.36
C ASN A 20 17.37 15.42 12.38
N ALA A 21 18.36 14.52 12.33
CA ALA A 21 18.12 13.08 12.44
C ALA A 21 17.36 12.70 13.73
N GLY A 22 17.72 13.31 14.86
CA GLY A 22 17.00 13.14 16.13
C GLY A 22 15.53 13.58 16.06
N ILE A 23 15.21 14.64 15.32
CA ILE A 23 13.84 15.15 15.17
C ILE A 23 12.93 14.15 14.44
N TYR A 24 13.37 13.55 13.32
CA TYR A 24 12.56 12.56 12.61
C TYR A 24 12.40 11.25 13.40
N GLU A 25 13.42 10.88 14.17
CA GLU A 25 13.32 9.73 15.08
C GLU A 25 12.30 10.01 16.19
N LEU A 26 12.30 11.21 16.78
CA LEU A 26 11.27 11.62 17.75
C LEU A 26 9.87 11.67 17.13
N ALA A 27 9.75 12.18 15.92
CA ALA A 27 8.47 12.23 15.19
C ALA A 27 7.82 10.84 15.03
N ARG A 28 8.65 9.79 14.81
CA ARG A 28 8.20 8.39 14.72
C ARG A 28 7.96 7.75 16.08
N SER A 29 8.95 7.82 16.95
CA SER A 29 8.95 7.12 18.25
C SER A 29 7.91 7.67 19.22
N GLU A 30 7.59 8.96 19.11
CA GLU A 30 6.57 9.63 19.91
C GLU A 30 5.24 9.82 19.16
N ALA A 31 4.88 8.88 18.29
CA ALA A 31 3.62 8.93 17.57
C ALA A 31 2.41 9.14 18.52
N GLU A 32 1.55 10.09 18.17
CA GLU A 32 0.38 10.48 18.94
C GLU A 32 -0.80 9.57 18.61
N THR A 33 -1.41 8.92 19.60
CA THR A 33 -2.58 8.05 19.39
C THR A 33 -3.83 8.62 20.06
N HIS A 34 -4.91 8.77 19.29
CA HIS A 34 -6.19 9.30 19.74
C HIS A 34 -7.32 8.31 19.57
N TRP A 35 -8.20 8.26 20.56
CA TRP A 35 -9.43 7.48 20.53
C TRP A 35 -10.61 8.41 20.22
N LEU A 36 -11.34 8.06 19.18
CA LEU A 36 -12.47 8.81 18.66
C LEU A 36 -13.76 8.04 18.91
N ASN A 37 -14.84 8.80 19.09
CA ASN A 37 -16.19 8.27 19.17
C ASN A 37 -16.96 8.85 18.00
N LYS A 38 -17.67 7.99 17.27
CA LYS A 38 -18.55 8.43 16.19
C LYS A 38 -19.64 9.34 16.75
N VAL A 39 -19.92 10.45 16.08
CA VAL A 39 -20.97 11.38 16.48
C VAL A 39 -22.32 10.78 16.11
N THR A 40 -23.14 10.46 17.10
CA THR A 40 -24.50 9.95 16.92
C THR A 40 -25.53 11.03 17.25
N GLY A 41 -26.41 11.35 16.29
CA GLY A 41 -27.58 12.22 16.49
C GLY A 41 -27.32 13.74 16.48
N SER A 42 -28.41 14.52 16.63
CA SER A 42 -28.52 15.98 16.53
C SER A 42 -27.65 16.81 17.50
N SER A 43 -26.82 16.15 18.30
CA SER A 43 -25.86 16.77 19.23
C SER A 43 -24.55 17.20 18.56
N ALA A 44 -24.43 17.00 17.24
CA ALA A 44 -23.29 17.45 16.43
C ALA A 44 -23.01 18.97 16.55
N SER A 45 -24.00 19.76 16.97
CA SER A 45 -23.87 21.21 17.12
C SER A 45 -23.19 21.68 18.41
N ALA A 46 -23.00 20.82 19.43
CA ALA A 46 -22.57 21.27 20.76
C ALA A 46 -21.09 21.00 21.10
N THR A 47 -20.42 20.08 20.39
CA THR A 47 -19.01 19.77 20.65
C THR A 47 -18.09 20.50 19.67
N ARG A 48 -17.17 21.29 20.22
CA ARG A 48 -16.10 21.92 19.43
C ARG A 48 -15.28 20.83 18.75
N GLY A 49 -15.18 20.88 17.42
CA GLY A 49 -14.42 19.90 16.65
C GLY A 49 -12.98 19.79 17.13
N ARG A 50 -12.44 18.56 17.16
CA ARG A 50 -11.06 18.29 17.58
C ARG A 50 -10.11 18.47 16.40
N ASN A 51 -9.05 19.26 16.59
CA ASN A 51 -8.02 19.46 15.57
C ASN A 51 -6.73 18.76 16.03
N PHE A 52 -6.22 17.86 15.19
CA PHE A 52 -5.00 17.12 15.45
C PHE A 52 -3.87 17.64 14.55
N LEU A 53 -2.90 18.31 15.17
CA LEU A 53 -1.76 18.92 14.47
C LEU A 53 -0.48 18.09 14.60
N GLY A 54 -0.36 17.27 15.65
CA GLY A 54 0.84 16.51 15.96
C GLY A 54 2.08 17.37 16.30
N THR A 55 1.91 18.66 16.60
CA THR A 55 3.06 19.53 16.92
C THR A 55 3.57 19.23 18.33
N ALA A 56 4.88 19.02 18.46
CA ALA A 56 5.59 18.80 19.71
C ALA A 56 6.88 19.63 19.75
N PHE A 57 7.52 19.70 20.91
CA PHE A 57 8.75 20.46 21.13
C PHE A 57 9.76 19.60 21.86
N THR A 58 11.01 19.64 21.42
CA THR A 58 12.10 18.92 22.11
C THR A 58 12.30 19.53 23.50
N GLN A 59 12.30 18.70 24.54
CA GLN A 59 12.63 19.15 25.90
C GLN A 59 14.06 18.76 26.22
N SER A 60 15.03 19.63 25.94
CA SER A 60 16.41 19.39 26.34
C SER A 60 17.07 20.69 26.76
N ILE A 61 17.88 20.61 27.81
CA ILE A 61 18.62 21.74 28.41
C ILE A 61 19.73 22.23 27.46
N ASP A 62 20.20 21.35 26.55
CA ASP A 62 21.34 21.60 25.65
C ASP A 62 20.93 21.87 24.19
N THR A 63 19.64 21.84 23.88
CA THR A 63 19.10 22.15 22.55
C THR A 63 17.96 23.13 22.69
N ASP A 64 17.97 24.21 21.91
CA ASP A 64 16.80 25.10 21.75
C ASP A 64 15.52 24.26 21.62
N ASN A 65 14.40 24.72 22.18
CA ASN A 65 13.10 24.05 22.02
C ASN A 65 12.73 24.00 20.53
N VAL A 66 13.09 22.93 19.81
CA VAL A 66 12.79 22.77 18.39
C VAL A 66 11.40 22.15 18.26
N ALA A 67 10.55 22.80 17.47
CA ALA A 67 9.25 22.26 17.11
C ALA A 67 9.42 21.13 16.09
N TYR A 68 8.65 20.05 16.25
CA TYR A 68 8.58 18.95 15.28
C TYR A 68 7.15 18.39 15.18
N ARG A 69 6.92 17.57 14.15
CA ARG A 69 5.61 16.96 13.85
C ARG A 69 5.66 15.47 14.11
N ARG A 70 4.88 15.01 15.08
CA ARG A 70 4.65 13.61 15.40
C ARG A 70 3.73 12.96 14.38
N ASN A 71 3.95 11.67 14.13
CA ASN A 71 2.97 10.83 13.44
C ASN A 71 1.68 10.78 14.28
N ILE A 72 0.53 10.64 13.61
CA ILE A 72 -0.78 10.61 14.29
C ILE A 72 -1.47 9.30 13.95
N THR A 73 -2.04 8.64 14.95
CA THR A 73 -2.90 7.47 14.80
C THR A 73 -4.27 7.78 15.39
N LEU A 74 -5.32 7.65 14.59
CA LEU A 74 -6.71 7.77 15.03
C LEU A 74 -7.35 6.38 15.09
N LYS A 75 -8.00 6.08 16.21
CA LYS A 75 -8.70 4.82 16.46
C LYS A 75 -10.17 5.06 16.81
N ASP A 76 -11.02 4.14 16.42
CA ASP A 76 -12.38 4.00 16.94
C ASP A 76 -12.52 2.58 17.47
N SER A 77 -12.77 2.48 18.77
CA SER A 77 -12.65 1.21 19.49
C SER A 77 -11.29 0.57 19.15
N SER A 78 -11.21 -0.74 18.93
CA SER A 78 -9.95 -1.40 18.59
C SER A 78 -9.43 -1.14 17.18
N ALA A 79 -10.23 -0.53 16.29
CA ALA A 79 -9.88 -0.37 14.88
C ALA A 79 -9.08 0.90 14.63
N VAL A 80 -7.99 0.79 13.87
CA VAL A 80 -7.27 1.96 13.34
C VAL A 80 -8.04 2.51 12.15
N LEU A 81 -8.43 3.78 12.24
CA LEU A 81 -9.14 4.47 11.16
C LEU A 81 -8.17 5.14 10.20
N LEU A 82 -7.13 5.76 10.74
CA LEU A 82 -6.21 6.62 10.01
C LEU A 82 -4.86 6.70 10.71
N GLN A 83 -3.78 6.66 9.93
CA GLN A 83 -2.44 7.01 10.37
C GLN A 83 -1.84 8.05 9.42
N ARG A 84 -1.30 9.13 10.00
CA ARG A 84 -0.59 10.20 9.29
C ARG A 84 0.90 10.09 9.57
N PHE A 85 1.70 10.14 8.52
CA PHE A 85 3.16 10.06 8.55
C PHE A 85 3.76 11.30 7.91
N GLY A 86 4.74 11.89 8.58
CA GLY A 86 5.68 12.81 7.95
C GLY A 86 6.80 12.08 7.20
N PRO A 87 7.71 12.81 6.55
CA PRO A 87 8.94 12.24 6.01
C PRO A 87 9.70 11.42 7.07
N ALA A 88 10.31 10.30 6.67
CA ALA A 88 11.03 9.44 7.61
C ALA A 88 12.44 9.97 7.92
N SER A 89 12.98 10.88 7.14
CA SER A 89 14.27 11.48 7.44
C SER A 89 14.39 12.82 6.75
N TYR A 90 15.44 13.56 7.11
CA TYR A 90 15.80 14.78 6.40
C TYR A 90 16.08 14.49 4.92
N ASP A 91 16.84 13.42 4.64
CA ASP A 91 17.18 13.03 3.27
C ASP A 91 15.92 12.60 2.48
N ASP A 92 14.92 12.01 3.15
CA ASP A 92 13.63 11.73 2.54
C ASP A 92 12.80 13.00 2.30
N GLU A 93 12.77 13.94 3.24
CA GLU A 93 12.08 15.22 3.06
C GLU A 93 12.64 15.99 1.87
N GLU A 94 13.96 16.15 1.79
CA GLU A 94 14.64 16.80 0.66
C GLU A 94 14.33 16.10 -0.66
N GLY A 95 14.43 14.77 -0.69
CA GLY A 95 14.06 13.99 -1.87
C GLY A 95 12.59 14.11 -2.26
N MET A 96 11.68 14.14 -1.28
CA MET A 96 10.25 14.32 -1.52
C MET A 96 9.94 15.74 -2.02
N GLU A 97 10.65 16.77 -1.56
CA GLU A 97 10.52 18.15 -2.06
C GLU A 97 10.95 18.26 -3.53
N GLU A 98 12.06 17.64 -3.92
CA GLU A 98 12.53 17.59 -5.30
C GLU A 98 11.51 16.90 -6.21
N GLU A 99 11.04 15.72 -5.80
CA GLU A 99 10.03 14.98 -6.55
C GLU A 99 8.68 15.70 -6.59
N ALA A 100 8.29 16.42 -5.54
CA ALA A 100 7.06 17.21 -5.53
C ALA A 100 7.10 18.36 -6.55
N LYS A 101 8.26 18.98 -6.77
CA LYS A 101 8.42 20.02 -7.81
C LYS A 101 8.22 19.43 -9.21
N GLU A 102 8.83 18.29 -9.48
CA GLU A 102 8.67 17.60 -10.77
C GLU A 102 7.25 17.07 -10.96
N GLY A 103 6.67 16.45 -9.93
CA GLY A 103 5.28 16.00 -9.91
C GLY A 103 4.28 17.11 -10.19
N ALA A 104 4.46 18.30 -9.60
CA ALA A 104 3.62 19.46 -9.88
C ALA A 104 3.71 19.90 -11.35
N ARG A 105 4.91 19.90 -11.94
CA ARG A 105 5.14 20.20 -13.36
C ARG A 105 4.42 19.19 -14.26
N LEU A 106 4.59 17.90 -13.99
CA LEU A 106 3.95 16.82 -14.74
C LEU A 106 2.42 16.83 -14.59
N LEU A 107 1.89 17.11 -13.39
CA LEU A 107 0.47 17.25 -13.13
C LEU A 107 -0.14 18.40 -13.94
N LYS A 108 0.58 19.52 -14.06
CA LYS A 108 0.15 20.65 -14.91
C LYS A 108 0.05 20.24 -16.37
N VAL A 109 1.03 19.49 -16.88
CA VAL A 109 1.03 18.95 -18.25
C VAL A 109 -0.09 17.93 -18.43
N LEU A 110 -0.31 17.04 -17.47
CA LEU A 110 -1.42 16.06 -17.46
C LEU A 110 -2.77 16.77 -17.63
N TYR A 111 -3.08 17.74 -16.76
CA TYR A 111 -4.36 18.45 -16.82
C TYR A 111 -4.51 19.31 -18.08
N ARG A 112 -3.41 19.80 -18.66
CA ARG A 112 -3.42 20.59 -19.91
C ARG A 112 -3.63 19.72 -21.15
N ASP A 113 -2.92 18.60 -21.24
CA ASP A 113 -2.79 17.83 -22.49
C ASP A 113 -3.67 16.58 -22.50
N ALA A 114 -3.96 15.99 -21.33
CA ALA A 114 -4.81 14.81 -21.22
C ALA A 114 -6.29 15.14 -20.98
N SER A 115 -6.62 16.34 -20.49
CA SER A 115 -8.01 16.81 -20.47
C SER A 115 -8.45 17.15 -21.88
N ALA A 116 -9.40 16.39 -22.43
CA ALA A 116 -10.04 16.77 -23.69
C ALA A 116 -10.68 18.16 -23.52
N GLN A 117 -10.50 19.04 -24.51
CA GLN A 117 -11.05 20.39 -24.45
C GLN A 117 -12.59 20.37 -24.22
N PRO A 118 -13.15 21.41 -23.57
CA PRO A 118 -14.56 21.48 -23.17
C PRO A 118 -15.57 21.22 -24.30
N SER A 119 -15.20 21.48 -25.57
CA SER A 119 -16.04 21.28 -26.74
C SER A 119 -16.46 19.82 -27.00
N ASN A 120 -15.91 18.85 -26.27
CA ASN A 120 -16.24 17.43 -26.36
C ASN A 120 -16.90 16.87 -25.08
N ARG A 121 -17.41 17.74 -24.20
CA ARG A 121 -18.25 17.30 -23.07
C ARG A 121 -19.59 16.78 -23.60
N LEU A 122 -20.09 15.69 -23.02
CA LEU A 122 -21.52 15.40 -23.07
C LEU A 122 -22.23 16.61 -22.45
N ASP A 123 -23.34 17.08 -23.04
CA ASP A 123 -24.18 18.18 -22.54
C ASP A 123 -24.72 17.88 -21.13
N LEU A 124 -23.83 17.95 -20.14
CA LEU A 124 -24.13 17.96 -18.74
C LEU A 124 -24.08 19.42 -18.35
N SER A 125 -25.26 19.93 -17.99
CA SER A 125 -25.54 21.30 -17.56
C SER A 125 -24.37 21.98 -16.87
N GLU A 126 -24.10 23.23 -17.25
CA GLU A 126 -23.05 24.12 -16.72
C GLU A 126 -23.10 24.38 -15.20
N ASN A 127 -24.02 23.76 -14.45
CA ASN A 127 -24.26 23.97 -13.03
C ASN A 127 -23.47 23.03 -12.09
N GLY A 128 -22.46 22.32 -12.60
CA GLY A 128 -21.57 21.50 -11.77
C GLY A 128 -20.25 21.28 -12.48
N MET A 129 -19.31 22.21 -12.30
CA MET A 129 -17.91 22.02 -12.72
C MET A 129 -17.28 20.92 -11.87
N ASP A 130 -17.60 19.67 -12.16
CA ASP A 130 -16.87 18.54 -11.58
C ASP A 130 -15.44 18.57 -12.16
N ASP A 131 -14.48 18.77 -11.26
CA ASP A 131 -13.05 18.73 -11.59
C ASP A 131 -12.71 17.44 -12.35
N PRO A 132 -11.84 17.50 -13.36
CA PRO A 132 -11.46 16.32 -14.10
C PRO A 132 -10.79 15.29 -13.18
N GLN A 133 -11.41 14.13 -13.03
CA GLN A 133 -10.88 13.02 -12.25
C GLN A 133 -10.14 12.04 -13.18
N PHE A 134 -8.88 11.79 -12.87
CA PHE A 134 -8.02 10.83 -13.55
C PHE A 134 -7.89 9.59 -12.68
N GLU A 135 -8.48 8.46 -13.09
CA GLU A 135 -8.28 7.19 -12.40
C GLU A 135 -7.34 6.33 -13.23
N LEU A 136 -6.12 6.14 -12.74
CA LEU A 136 -5.03 5.47 -13.44
C LEU A 136 -4.76 4.12 -12.76
N GLY A 137 -4.87 3.02 -13.51
CA GLY A 137 -4.68 1.67 -12.99
C GLY A 137 -5.73 0.67 -13.50
N ALA A 138 -6.02 -0.36 -12.72
CA ALA A 138 -7.03 -1.36 -13.08
C ALA A 138 -8.41 -0.95 -12.56
N LEU A 139 -9.43 -0.99 -13.41
CA LEU A 139 -10.82 -0.66 -13.11
C LEU A 139 -11.76 -1.75 -13.64
N TYR A 140 -13.06 -1.61 -13.38
CA TYR A 140 -14.11 -2.47 -13.93
C TYR A 140 -15.02 -1.71 -14.89
N LEU A 141 -15.33 -2.34 -16.03
CA LEU A 141 -16.40 -1.92 -16.93
C LEU A 141 -17.46 -3.02 -16.91
N GLY A 142 -18.49 -2.86 -16.09
CA GLY A 142 -19.39 -3.96 -15.75
C GLY A 142 -18.65 -5.01 -14.94
N GLU A 143 -18.63 -6.27 -15.40
CA GLU A 143 -17.91 -7.35 -14.72
C GLU A 143 -16.47 -7.54 -15.20
N ASP A 144 -16.10 -6.88 -16.29
CA ASP A 144 -14.81 -7.06 -16.96
C ASP A 144 -13.76 -6.08 -16.44
N PRO A 145 -12.62 -6.59 -15.95
CA PRO A 145 -11.52 -5.74 -15.56
C PRO A 145 -10.82 -5.15 -16.79
N TYR A 146 -10.48 -3.86 -16.73
CA TYR A 146 -9.76 -3.18 -17.80
C TYR A 146 -8.68 -2.26 -17.23
N LEU A 147 -7.70 -1.93 -18.07
CA LEU A 147 -6.64 -0.98 -17.71
C LEU A 147 -7.07 0.44 -18.09
N SER A 148 -7.27 1.30 -17.10
CA SER A 148 -7.46 2.74 -17.28
C SER A 148 -6.09 3.43 -17.25
N TRP A 149 -5.66 3.91 -18.40
CA TRP A 149 -4.36 4.60 -18.55
C TRP A 149 -4.46 5.89 -19.36
N GLN A 150 -5.68 6.29 -19.75
CA GLN A 150 -5.94 7.54 -20.48
C GLN A 150 -7.21 8.27 -20.05
N THR A 151 -8.02 7.69 -19.17
CA THR A 151 -9.43 8.08 -19.05
C THR A 151 -9.64 9.13 -17.99
N LEU A 152 -9.83 10.35 -18.45
CA LEU A 152 -10.84 11.24 -17.88
C LEU A 152 -12.19 10.59 -18.24
N GLN A 153 -12.80 9.86 -17.32
CA GLN A 153 -13.95 8.97 -17.61
C GLN A 153 -15.13 9.67 -18.34
N ARG A 154 -15.19 11.01 -18.29
CA ARG A 154 -16.34 11.85 -18.64
C ARG A 154 -16.37 12.48 -20.06
N TYR A 155 -15.41 12.24 -20.95
CA TYR A 155 -15.35 12.94 -22.25
C TYR A 155 -15.72 12.07 -23.47
N LYS A 156 -16.45 12.67 -24.42
CA LYS A 156 -17.13 12.03 -25.56
C LYS A 156 -16.19 11.60 -26.70
N ASN A 157 -15.04 12.28 -26.82
CA ASN A 157 -14.02 11.97 -27.83
C ASN A 157 -12.81 11.29 -27.18
N ARG A 158 -13.00 10.03 -26.78
CA ARG A 158 -11.95 9.05 -26.47
C ARG A 158 -11.22 8.61 -27.74
N ASP A 159 -10.86 9.51 -28.66
CA ASP A 159 -10.11 9.09 -29.86
C ASP A 159 -8.66 8.79 -29.45
N GLU A 160 -8.51 7.59 -28.87
CA GLU A 160 -7.30 6.98 -28.33
C GLU A 160 -6.14 7.03 -29.31
N ARG A 161 -6.39 7.23 -30.60
CA ARG A 161 -5.38 7.28 -31.65
C ARG A 161 -4.82 8.68 -31.90
N LYS A 162 -5.56 9.74 -31.54
CA LYS A 162 -5.22 11.12 -31.93
C LYS A 162 -4.51 11.94 -30.85
N ASN A 163 -4.79 11.75 -29.56
CA ASN A 163 -4.18 12.56 -28.49
C ASN A 163 -2.80 12.05 -28.04
N LYS A 164 -1.79 12.11 -28.92
CA LYS A 164 -0.42 11.66 -28.60
C LYS A 164 0.20 12.43 -27.42
N ALA A 165 -0.07 13.73 -27.32
CA ALA A 165 0.45 14.58 -26.25
C ALA A 165 -0.12 14.19 -24.88
N GLY A 166 -1.44 14.03 -24.77
CA GLY A 166 -2.10 13.58 -23.53
C GLY A 166 -1.62 12.20 -23.08
N ARG A 167 -1.47 11.24 -24.01
CA ARG A 167 -0.91 9.92 -23.67
C ARG A 167 0.50 10.01 -23.10
N LYS A 168 1.35 10.86 -23.70
CA LYS A 168 2.70 11.09 -23.19
C LYS A 168 2.64 11.71 -21.79
N ALA A 169 1.78 12.71 -21.58
CA ALA A 169 1.61 13.35 -20.29
C ALA A 169 1.18 12.36 -19.18
N VAL A 170 0.23 11.47 -19.49
CA VAL A 170 -0.18 10.40 -18.56
C VAL A 170 0.98 9.43 -18.28
N ALA A 171 1.68 8.97 -19.32
CA ALA A 171 2.81 8.05 -19.15
C ALA A 171 3.95 8.66 -18.33
N ASP A 172 4.31 9.92 -18.59
CA ASP A 172 5.35 10.63 -17.83
C ASP A 172 4.94 10.77 -16.35
N PHE A 173 3.66 11.09 -16.07
CA PHE A 173 3.15 11.19 -14.71
C PHE A 173 3.13 9.83 -13.99
N ILE A 174 2.71 8.77 -14.66
CA ILE A 174 2.76 7.39 -14.14
C ILE A 174 4.19 7.00 -13.78
N ALA A 175 5.14 7.23 -14.69
CA ALA A 175 6.54 6.89 -14.47
C ALA A 175 7.12 7.61 -13.26
N TRP A 176 6.88 8.93 -13.15
CA TRP A 176 7.25 9.72 -11.98
C TRP A 176 6.62 9.18 -10.70
N PHE A 177 5.30 8.96 -10.69
CA PHE A 177 4.62 8.55 -9.47
C PHE A 177 5.01 7.13 -9.03
N ASN A 178 5.34 6.24 -9.96
CA ASN A 178 5.90 4.94 -9.63
C ASN A 178 7.26 5.06 -8.94
N HIS A 179 8.13 5.96 -9.42
CA HIS A 179 9.41 6.24 -8.77
C HIS A 179 9.21 6.80 -7.35
N PHE A 180 8.33 7.81 -7.21
CA PHE A 180 7.97 8.38 -5.91
C PHE A 180 7.40 7.30 -4.96
N SER A 181 6.49 6.47 -5.45
CA SER A 181 5.85 5.41 -4.67
C SER A 181 6.85 4.35 -4.21
N GLU A 182 7.77 3.93 -5.08
CA GLU A 182 8.81 2.95 -4.74
C GLU A 182 9.77 3.50 -3.68
N ARG A 183 10.14 4.78 -3.79
CA ARG A 183 11.09 5.41 -2.88
C ARG A 183 10.48 5.76 -1.52
N PHE A 184 9.25 6.28 -1.48
CA PHE A 184 8.69 6.87 -0.25
C PHE A 184 7.46 6.16 0.31
N LEU A 185 6.62 5.54 -0.52
CA LEU A 185 5.41 4.85 -0.05
C LEU A 185 5.67 3.38 0.28
N LEU A 186 6.47 2.70 -0.55
CA LEU A 186 6.80 1.30 -0.37
C LEU A 186 7.52 1.02 0.97
N PRO A 187 8.44 1.87 1.46
CA PRO A 187 9.00 1.71 2.80
C PRO A 187 7.95 1.79 3.90
N VAL A 188 6.97 2.70 3.80
CA VAL A 188 5.85 2.76 4.78
C VAL A 188 5.05 1.46 4.76
N ALA A 189 4.81 0.88 3.58
CA ALA A 189 4.03 -0.35 3.44
C ALA A 189 4.79 -1.63 3.88
N ARG A 190 6.12 -1.68 3.69
CA ARG A 190 6.92 -2.90 3.89
C ARG A 190 7.78 -2.91 5.14
N ASN A 191 8.27 -1.76 5.58
CA ASN A 191 9.17 -1.68 6.72
C ASN A 191 8.37 -1.93 8.02
N PRO A 192 8.71 -2.98 8.80
CA PRO A 192 8.09 -3.21 10.11
C PRO A 192 8.25 -2.02 11.06
N ASP A 193 9.33 -1.24 10.91
CA ASP A 193 9.66 -0.10 11.77
C ASP A 193 9.07 1.22 11.26
N SER A 194 8.21 1.19 10.24
CA SER A 194 7.52 2.38 9.71
C SER A 194 6.55 3.02 10.70
N GLY A 195 6.11 2.28 11.72
CA GLY A 195 5.02 2.67 12.62
C GLY A 195 3.62 2.44 12.03
N LEU A 196 3.52 1.83 10.84
CA LEU A 196 2.24 1.40 10.29
C LEU A 196 1.64 0.26 11.14
N CYS A 197 0.35 0.37 11.47
CA CYS A 197 -0.32 -0.63 12.28
C CYS A 197 -0.41 -1.99 11.59
N ASP A 198 -0.45 -3.05 12.39
CA ASP A 198 -0.39 -4.43 11.90
C ASP A 198 -1.54 -4.78 10.95
N ASP A 199 -2.75 -4.27 11.18
CA ASP A 199 -3.89 -4.54 10.31
C ASP A 199 -3.67 -4.00 8.90
N PHE A 200 -3.29 -2.71 8.79
CA PHE A 200 -2.98 -2.09 7.50
C PHE A 200 -1.79 -2.77 6.83
N ARG A 201 -0.72 -3.04 7.58
CA ARG A 201 0.48 -3.71 7.07
C ARG A 201 0.16 -5.12 6.53
N LEU A 202 -0.67 -5.89 7.24
CA LEU A 202 -1.09 -7.22 6.81
C LEU A 202 -1.91 -7.16 5.51
N LYS A 203 -2.86 -6.22 5.42
CA LYS A 203 -3.68 -6.02 4.20
C LYS A 203 -2.82 -5.63 3.00
N LEU A 204 -1.90 -4.67 3.16
CA LEU A 204 -0.95 -4.28 2.11
C LEU A 204 -0.04 -5.44 1.71
N TYR A 205 0.44 -6.24 2.67
CA TYR A 205 1.20 -7.46 2.37
C TYR A 205 0.39 -8.46 1.55
N HIS A 206 -0.87 -8.70 1.91
CA HIS A 206 -1.76 -9.59 1.15
C HIS A 206 -1.98 -9.12 -0.29
N ARG A 207 -2.13 -7.81 -0.51
CA ARG A 207 -2.19 -7.23 -1.86
C ARG A 207 -0.92 -7.50 -2.64
N ILE A 208 0.24 -7.19 -2.07
CA ILE A 208 1.55 -7.40 -2.71
C ILE A 208 1.75 -8.87 -3.10
N LYS A 209 1.33 -9.81 -2.24
CA LYS A 209 1.59 -11.25 -2.44
C LYS A 209 0.55 -11.95 -3.30
N TYR A 210 -0.72 -11.55 -3.22
CA TYR A 210 -1.83 -12.32 -3.79
C TYR A 210 -2.76 -11.45 -4.65
N GLY A 211 -3.21 -10.30 -4.12
CA GLY A 211 -4.20 -9.47 -4.81
C GLY A 211 -3.66 -8.84 -6.11
N PHE A 212 -2.48 -8.24 -6.06
CA PHE A 212 -1.89 -7.56 -7.21
C PHE A 212 -1.46 -8.52 -8.33
N PRO A 213 -0.79 -9.67 -8.04
CA PRO A 213 -0.52 -10.67 -9.07
C PRO A 213 -1.78 -11.19 -9.77
N TRP A 214 -2.88 -11.38 -9.02
CA TRP A 214 -4.17 -11.74 -9.61
C TRP A 214 -4.68 -10.60 -10.50
N THR A 215 -4.65 -9.36 -10.03
CA THR A 215 -5.09 -8.18 -10.78
C THR A 215 -4.31 -8.02 -12.08
N ALA A 216 -2.99 -8.20 -12.05
CA ALA A 216 -2.13 -8.10 -13.22
C ALA A 216 -2.38 -9.18 -14.28
N LYS A 217 -2.91 -10.35 -13.87
CA LYS A 217 -3.36 -11.38 -14.81
C LYS A 217 -4.60 -10.94 -15.59
N TRP A 218 -5.49 -10.19 -14.95
CA TRP A 218 -6.81 -9.83 -15.51
C TRP A 218 -6.88 -8.41 -16.09
N ALA A 219 -6.00 -7.52 -15.65
CA ALA A 219 -5.77 -6.21 -16.25
C ALA A 219 -4.29 -6.12 -16.70
N PRO A 220 -3.93 -6.74 -17.85
CA PRO A 220 -2.55 -6.79 -18.33
C PRO A 220 -1.95 -5.39 -18.46
N GLY A 221 -0.77 -5.18 -17.88
CA GLY A 221 -0.05 -3.90 -17.90
C GLY A 221 -0.26 -3.03 -16.65
N VAL A 222 -1.13 -3.41 -15.71
CA VAL A 222 -1.26 -2.70 -14.42
C VAL A 222 0.04 -2.68 -13.62
N ASP A 223 0.88 -3.70 -13.77
CA ASP A 223 2.23 -3.82 -13.19
C ASP A 223 3.22 -2.77 -13.72
N ARG A 224 2.90 -2.13 -14.85
CA ARG A 224 3.66 -1.00 -15.40
C ARG A 224 3.13 0.36 -14.94
N ILE A 225 1.93 0.39 -14.38
CA ILE A 225 1.22 1.61 -13.99
C ILE A 225 1.24 1.80 -12.47
N CYS A 226 1.09 0.71 -11.71
CA CYS A 226 0.89 0.76 -10.28
C CYS A 226 1.94 -0.07 -9.54
N GLN A 227 2.26 0.34 -8.31
CA GLN A 227 3.01 -0.47 -7.38
C GLN A 227 2.15 -1.60 -6.78
N PRO A 228 2.74 -2.72 -6.31
CA PRO A 228 1.98 -3.92 -5.95
C PRO A 228 1.02 -3.81 -4.74
N PHE A 229 0.90 -2.64 -4.10
CA PHE A 229 0.07 -2.41 -2.92
C PHE A 229 -1.16 -1.54 -3.19
N TYR A 230 -1.34 -1.06 -4.41
CA TYR A 230 -2.56 -0.41 -4.91
C TYR A 230 -2.86 -0.89 -6.34
N SER A 231 -4.14 -0.91 -6.74
CA SER A 231 -4.53 -1.25 -8.12
C SER A 231 -4.73 -0.01 -8.97
N THR A 232 -5.02 1.12 -8.31
CA THR A 232 -5.46 2.37 -8.94
C THR A 232 -4.95 3.55 -8.12
N PHE A 233 -4.67 4.67 -8.80
CA PHE A 233 -4.42 5.93 -8.14
C PHE A 233 -5.03 7.11 -8.88
N THR A 234 -5.31 8.18 -8.15
CA THR A 234 -6.00 9.37 -8.64
C THR A 234 -5.24 10.64 -8.26
N PRO A 235 -4.57 11.31 -9.21
CA PRO A 235 -4.04 12.65 -8.97
C PRO A 235 -5.16 13.71 -9.01
N ARG A 236 -5.18 14.57 -8.00
CA ARG A 236 -6.18 15.63 -7.82
C ARG A 236 -5.51 16.98 -7.59
N LYS A 237 -5.99 18.01 -8.28
CA LYS A 237 -5.69 19.41 -7.95
C LYS A 237 -6.73 19.95 -6.98
N GLY A 238 -6.31 20.89 -6.13
CA GLY A 238 -7.18 21.52 -5.16
C GLY A 238 -7.67 20.57 -4.08
N PHE A 239 -8.87 20.84 -3.58
CA PHE A 239 -9.47 20.22 -2.40
C PHE A 239 -10.75 19.48 -2.77
N ASP A 240 -11.29 18.70 -1.83
CA ASP A 240 -12.53 17.97 -2.07
C ASP A 240 -13.75 18.89 -1.91
N ALA A 241 -14.58 18.95 -2.94
CA ALA A 241 -15.83 19.72 -2.89
C ALA A 241 -16.83 19.14 -1.87
N HIS A 242 -16.86 17.82 -1.72
CA HIS A 242 -17.83 17.09 -0.91
C HIS A 242 -17.17 16.02 -0.06
N SER A 243 -17.78 15.74 1.09
CA SER A 243 -17.41 14.58 1.91
C SER A 243 -17.91 13.29 1.26
N LYS A 244 -17.06 12.27 1.23
CA LYS A 244 -17.37 10.98 0.61
C LYS A 244 -16.92 9.80 1.47
N ILE A 245 -17.46 8.63 1.16
CA ILE A 245 -16.99 7.31 1.60
C ILE A 245 -16.68 6.55 0.30
N ASP A 246 -15.50 5.95 0.21
CA ASP A 246 -15.11 5.21 -0.99
C ASP A 246 -15.48 3.74 -0.82
N GLU A 247 -16.77 3.41 -1.00
CA GLU A 247 -17.32 2.07 -0.74
C GLU A 247 -16.75 0.98 -1.67
N GLU A 248 -16.24 1.37 -2.83
CA GLU A 248 -15.62 0.47 -3.80
C GLU A 248 -14.15 0.17 -3.48
N ASP A 249 -13.55 0.90 -2.54
CA ASP A 249 -12.18 0.71 -2.12
C ASP A 249 -12.07 -0.41 -1.09
N ALA A 250 -10.99 -1.18 -1.20
CA ALA A 250 -10.49 -2.00 -0.12
C ALA A 250 -9.63 -1.13 0.81
N ASP A 251 -9.74 -1.37 2.12
CA ASP A 251 -8.88 -0.70 3.09
C ASP A 251 -7.50 -1.39 3.21
N PRO A 252 -6.42 -0.64 3.46
CA PRO A 252 -6.38 0.82 3.52
C PRO A 252 -6.17 1.47 2.14
N SER A 253 -6.57 2.74 2.01
CA SER A 253 -6.15 3.65 0.95
C SER A 253 -5.01 4.55 1.44
N ILE A 254 -4.23 5.10 0.52
CA ILE A 254 -3.05 5.94 0.81
C ILE A 254 -3.23 7.29 0.11
N LEU A 255 -3.26 8.38 0.86
CA LEU A 255 -3.29 9.75 0.35
C LEU A 255 -1.95 10.42 0.59
N VAL A 256 -1.38 11.03 -0.45
CA VAL A 256 -0.18 11.87 -0.34
C VAL A 256 -0.56 13.32 -0.61
N ASN A 257 -0.22 14.22 0.32
CA ASN A 257 -0.53 15.65 0.21
C ASN A 257 0.67 16.43 -0.32
N PHE A 258 0.46 17.32 -1.29
CA PHE A 258 1.52 18.13 -1.90
C PHE A 258 1.11 19.59 -2.04
N GLY A 259 2.12 20.46 -2.21
CA GLY A 259 1.96 21.88 -2.54
C GLY A 259 1.59 22.75 -1.34
N GLN A 260 0.43 22.52 -0.73
CA GLN A 260 -0.07 23.34 0.38
C GLN A 260 -0.57 22.52 1.57
N HIS A 261 -0.68 23.18 2.71
CA HIS A 261 -1.34 22.63 3.88
C HIS A 261 -2.82 22.36 3.59
N ALA A 262 -3.33 21.25 4.10
CA ALA A 262 -4.72 20.86 4.00
C ALA A 262 -5.27 20.47 5.37
N LEU A 263 -6.58 20.61 5.53
CA LEU A 263 -7.32 20.04 6.64
C LEU A 263 -8.05 18.79 6.13
N LEU A 264 -7.71 17.61 6.65
CA LEU A 264 -8.46 16.38 6.39
C LEU A 264 -9.55 16.26 7.46
N GLU A 265 -10.76 16.65 7.09
CA GLU A 265 -11.93 16.58 7.97
C GLU A 265 -12.54 15.19 7.94
N LEU A 266 -12.92 14.69 9.13
CA LEU A 266 -13.62 13.44 9.36
C LEU A 266 -14.99 13.76 10.00
N PRO A 267 -16.02 14.09 9.19
CA PRO A 267 -17.28 14.64 9.71
C PRO A 267 -17.98 13.72 10.72
N ASP A 268 -17.94 12.41 10.46
CA ASP A 268 -18.55 11.39 11.32
C ASP A 268 -17.93 11.34 12.73
N TYR A 269 -16.73 11.90 12.91
CA TYR A 269 -16.00 11.95 14.17
C TYR A 269 -15.84 13.37 14.72
N ASN A 270 -16.40 14.37 14.04
CA ASN A 270 -16.26 15.80 14.34
C ASN A 270 -14.81 16.19 14.68
N CYS A 271 -13.89 15.74 13.82
CA CYS A 271 -12.47 16.04 13.98
C CYS A 271 -11.79 16.34 12.64
N THR A 272 -10.59 16.89 12.74
CA THR A 272 -9.78 17.30 11.60
C THR A 272 -8.33 16.97 11.88
N VAL A 273 -7.63 16.45 10.87
CA VAL A 273 -6.19 16.23 10.90
C VAL A 273 -5.53 17.27 10.01
N GLU A 274 -4.56 18.00 10.54
CA GLU A 274 -3.78 18.93 9.73
C GLU A 274 -2.76 18.15 8.91
N LEU A 275 -2.77 18.38 7.60
CA LEU A 275 -1.83 17.83 6.64
C LEU A 275 -0.87 18.91 6.17
N GLN A 276 0.42 18.70 6.35
CA GLN A 276 1.49 19.47 5.70
C GLN A 276 1.77 18.91 4.29
N PRO A 277 2.43 19.69 3.42
CA PRO A 277 3.04 19.13 2.22
C PRO A 277 3.91 17.92 2.57
N LEU A 278 3.97 16.94 1.67
CA LEU A 278 4.74 15.70 1.75
C LEU A 278 4.24 14.67 2.78
N GLU A 279 3.21 14.99 3.57
CA GLU A 279 2.65 14.01 4.50
C GLU A 279 1.85 12.92 3.77
N ILE A 280 1.97 11.70 4.29
CA ILE A 280 1.32 10.49 3.82
C ILE A 280 0.25 10.08 4.83
N VAL A 281 -0.94 9.77 4.35
CA VAL A 281 -2.06 9.31 5.17
C VAL A 281 -2.47 7.92 4.71
N VAL A 282 -2.48 6.94 5.61
CA VAL A 282 -2.98 5.58 5.37
C VAL A 282 -4.26 5.40 6.19
N PHE A 283 -5.38 5.10 5.53
CA PHE A 283 -6.69 5.15 6.19
C PHE A 283 -7.72 4.19 5.60
N ALA A 284 -8.74 3.86 6.39
CA ALA A 284 -9.84 3.00 6.01
C ALA A 284 -10.91 3.77 5.21
N ALA A 285 -10.59 4.14 3.96
CA ALA A 285 -11.43 4.99 3.10
C ALA A 285 -12.86 4.46 2.90
N SER A 286 -13.04 3.15 3.01
CA SER A 286 -14.34 2.51 2.80
C SER A 286 -15.26 2.50 4.03
N HIS A 287 -14.74 2.89 5.19
CA HIS A 287 -15.49 3.01 6.44
C HIS A 287 -15.44 4.43 7.03
N LEU A 288 -14.61 5.32 6.46
CA LEU A 288 -14.34 6.64 6.96
C LEU A 288 -14.89 7.70 5.99
N ARG A 289 -15.86 8.50 6.44
CA ARG A 289 -16.28 9.69 5.70
C ARG A 289 -15.22 10.77 5.83
N TYR A 290 -14.70 11.27 4.72
CA TYR A 290 -13.64 12.29 4.72
C TYR A 290 -13.81 13.35 3.63
N ARG A 291 -13.16 14.50 3.83
CA ARG A 291 -12.87 15.50 2.79
C ARG A 291 -11.65 16.33 3.16
N THR A 292 -10.95 16.84 2.16
CA THR A 292 -9.89 17.83 2.33
C THR A 292 -10.44 19.24 2.17
N ARG A 293 -9.94 20.19 2.97
CA ARG A 293 -10.26 21.62 2.87
C ARG A 293 -9.00 22.49 2.97
N PRO A 294 -9.05 23.74 2.46
CA PRO A 294 -7.96 24.69 2.62
C PRO A 294 -7.66 24.93 4.10
N HIS A 295 -6.38 25.03 4.44
CA HIS A 295 -5.96 25.47 5.76
C HIS A 295 -6.24 26.98 5.94
N PRO A 296 -6.84 27.45 7.05
CA PRO A 296 -7.19 28.86 7.25
C PRO A 296 -6.02 29.82 7.01
N LYS A 297 -4.82 29.49 7.50
CA LYS A 297 -3.60 30.30 7.25
C LYS A 297 -3.24 30.44 5.77
N CYS A 298 -3.50 29.43 4.94
CA CYS A 298 -3.26 29.52 3.50
C CYS A 298 -4.27 30.45 2.83
N GLN A 299 -5.53 30.43 3.30
CA GLN A 299 -6.59 31.33 2.83
C GLN A 299 -6.32 32.78 3.23
N GLU A 300 -5.93 33.01 4.49
CA GLU A 300 -5.54 34.33 5.01
C GLU A 300 -4.34 34.91 4.26
N ALA A 301 -3.38 34.05 3.88
CA ALA A 301 -2.23 34.44 3.06
C ALA A 301 -2.57 34.64 1.57
N GLY A 302 -3.81 34.38 1.14
CA GLY A 302 -4.24 34.54 -0.25
C GLY A 302 -3.60 33.55 -1.22
N LEU A 303 -3.16 32.38 -0.74
CA LEU A 303 -2.57 31.36 -1.61
C LEU A 303 -3.63 30.75 -2.55
N ASP A 304 -3.24 30.47 -3.80
CA ASP A 304 -4.15 29.88 -4.78
C ASP A 304 -4.48 28.42 -4.39
N PRO A 305 -5.76 28.07 -4.13
CA PRO A 305 -6.15 26.70 -3.81
C PRO A 305 -5.70 25.66 -4.85
N GLY A 306 -5.49 26.08 -6.11
CA GLY A 306 -5.01 25.24 -7.20
C GLY A 306 -3.54 24.79 -7.09
N GLU A 307 -2.74 25.39 -6.21
CA GLU A 307 -1.36 24.93 -5.95
C GLU A 307 -1.32 23.70 -5.04
N ARG A 308 -2.38 23.46 -4.25
CA ARG A 308 -2.54 22.21 -3.52
C ARG A 308 -2.83 21.09 -4.52
N TRP A 309 -2.20 19.94 -4.31
CA TRP A 309 -2.55 18.73 -5.05
C TRP A 309 -2.30 17.49 -4.21
N SER A 310 -2.83 16.36 -4.65
CA SER A 310 -2.64 15.08 -3.96
C SER A 310 -2.69 13.92 -4.92
N VAL A 311 -2.16 12.79 -4.47
CA VAL A 311 -2.39 11.49 -5.12
C VAL A 311 -3.03 10.55 -4.11
N LEU A 312 -4.20 10.01 -4.46
CA LEU A 312 -4.90 8.98 -3.69
C LEU A 312 -4.68 7.62 -4.36
N CYS A 313 -4.02 6.69 -3.68
CA CYS A 313 -3.82 5.32 -4.10
C CYS A 313 -4.78 4.40 -3.36
N PHE A 314 -5.42 3.49 -4.07
CA PHE A 314 -6.36 2.54 -3.49
C PHE A 314 -6.34 1.21 -4.25
N PHE A 315 -6.88 0.19 -3.62
CA PHE A 315 -7.08 -1.11 -4.23
C PHE A 315 -8.58 -1.34 -4.35
N LEU A 316 -9.08 -1.69 -5.53
CA LEU A 316 -10.51 -1.93 -5.66
C LEU A 316 -10.91 -3.19 -4.89
N ARG A 317 -11.98 -3.07 -4.09
CA ARG A 317 -12.54 -4.15 -3.28
C ARG A 317 -12.92 -5.35 -4.12
N ALA A 318 -13.44 -5.14 -5.33
CA ALA A 318 -13.78 -6.23 -6.25
C ALA A 318 -12.56 -7.10 -6.62
N PHE A 319 -11.36 -6.53 -6.76
CA PHE A 319 -10.14 -7.30 -6.98
C PHE A 319 -9.73 -8.12 -5.74
N GLU A 320 -9.88 -7.53 -4.56
CA GLU A 320 -9.58 -8.22 -3.30
C GLU A 320 -10.58 -9.37 -3.04
N GLN A 321 -11.87 -9.13 -3.29
CA GLN A 321 -12.94 -10.12 -3.06
C GLN A 321 -12.95 -11.26 -4.09
N ARG A 322 -12.64 -11.01 -5.37
CA ARG A 322 -12.59 -12.08 -6.39
C ARG A 322 -11.40 -13.05 -6.20
N LEU A 323 -10.37 -12.66 -5.46
CA LEU A 323 -9.38 -13.60 -4.91
C LEU A 323 -10.02 -14.53 -3.87
N MET A 324 -11.03 -14.05 -3.14
CA MET A 324 -11.68 -14.71 -2.00
C MET A 324 -13.00 -15.42 -2.33
N SER A 325 -13.43 -15.49 -3.60
CA SER A 325 -14.60 -16.30 -3.96
C SER A 325 -14.34 -17.76 -3.59
N ALA A 326 -15.28 -18.40 -2.89
CA ALA A 326 -15.13 -19.73 -2.29
C ALA A 326 -14.77 -20.84 -3.31
N ASP A 327 -14.95 -20.61 -4.60
CA ASP A 327 -14.60 -21.54 -5.69
C ASP A 327 -13.20 -21.30 -6.28
N ASN A 328 -12.46 -20.32 -5.79
CA ASN A 328 -11.12 -20.01 -6.27
C ASN A 328 -10.09 -20.88 -5.54
N ILE A 329 -9.37 -21.73 -6.28
CA ILE A 329 -8.31 -22.59 -5.72
C ILE A 329 -7.26 -21.80 -4.91
N PHE A 330 -7.03 -20.52 -5.24
CA PHE A 330 -6.13 -19.66 -4.47
C PHE A 330 -6.65 -19.36 -3.06
N TYR A 331 -7.97 -19.25 -2.86
CA TYR A 331 -8.55 -19.15 -1.52
C TYR A 331 -8.27 -20.42 -0.70
N PHE A 332 -8.41 -21.60 -1.30
CA PHE A 332 -8.09 -22.86 -0.63
C PHE A 332 -6.59 -23.01 -0.34
N LEU A 333 -5.72 -22.60 -1.27
CA LEU A 333 -4.27 -22.61 -1.06
C LEU A 333 -3.85 -21.64 0.05
N LEU A 334 -4.43 -20.44 0.09
CA LEU A 334 -4.17 -19.45 1.13
C LEU A 334 -4.66 -19.93 2.50
N LYS A 335 -5.87 -20.52 2.55
CA LYS A 335 -6.42 -21.14 3.76
C LYS A 335 -5.53 -22.29 4.24
N ALA A 336 -5.06 -23.15 3.34
CA ALA A 336 -4.17 -24.26 3.65
C ALA A 336 -2.80 -23.80 4.17
N ASP A 337 -2.18 -22.79 3.53
CA ASP A 337 -0.90 -22.21 3.97
C ASP A 337 -1.01 -21.56 5.35
N ASN A 338 -2.10 -20.83 5.61
CA ASN A 338 -2.37 -20.23 6.92
C ASN A 338 -2.59 -21.29 8.02
N GLU A 339 -3.33 -22.36 7.72
CA GLU A 339 -3.50 -23.48 8.66
C GLU A 339 -2.17 -24.23 8.91
N LEU A 340 -1.32 -24.37 7.90
CA LEU A 340 0.00 -24.97 8.04
C LEU A 340 0.92 -24.12 8.92
N LYS A 341 0.92 -22.80 8.73
CA LYS A 341 1.67 -21.84 9.58
C LYS A 341 1.17 -21.84 11.02
N LYS A 342 -0.14 -21.87 11.26
CA LYS A 342 -0.70 -22.02 12.61
C LYS A 342 -0.24 -23.30 13.28
N ARG A 343 -0.23 -24.42 12.54
CA ARG A 343 0.28 -25.71 13.04
C ARG A 343 1.77 -25.64 13.37
N GLN A 344 2.58 -25.03 12.51
CA GLN A 344 4.02 -24.85 12.76
C GLN A 344 4.27 -23.96 13.99
N LEU A 345 3.53 -22.87 14.16
CA LEU A 345 3.63 -22.01 15.34
C LEU A 345 3.17 -22.74 16.62
N GLY A 346 2.09 -23.53 16.56
CA GLY A 346 1.64 -24.35 17.67
C GLY A 346 2.60 -25.48 18.04
N LEU A 347 3.25 -26.10 17.03
CA LEU A 347 4.29 -27.11 17.24
C LEU A 347 5.56 -26.51 17.85
N ASN A 348 5.95 -25.30 17.43
CA ASN A 348 7.11 -24.62 18.01
C ASN A 348 6.87 -24.18 19.46
N ALA A 349 5.64 -23.74 19.80
CA ALA A 349 5.25 -23.45 21.17
C ALA A 349 5.20 -24.72 22.04
N SER A 350 4.73 -25.84 21.49
CA SER A 350 4.74 -27.15 22.13
C SER A 350 6.16 -27.70 22.34
N ALA A 351 7.08 -27.49 21.39
CA ALA A 351 8.47 -27.93 21.49
C ALA A 351 9.24 -27.10 22.53
N GLN A 352 9.02 -25.78 22.60
CA GLN A 352 9.58 -24.94 23.66
C GLN A 352 9.07 -25.32 25.05
N ALA A 353 7.78 -25.64 25.19
CA ALA A 353 7.23 -26.13 26.45
C ALA A 353 7.78 -27.51 26.85
N ALA A 354 8.09 -28.38 25.88
CA ALA A 354 8.69 -29.69 26.13
C ALA A 354 10.18 -29.59 26.52
N ASP A 355 10.94 -28.67 25.90
CA ASP A 355 12.33 -28.39 26.28
C ASP A 355 12.44 -27.75 27.68
N GLU A 356 11.51 -26.86 28.03
CA GLU A 356 11.43 -26.30 29.39
C GLU A 356 11.08 -27.37 30.43
N ALA A 357 10.17 -28.30 30.11
CA ALA A 357 9.84 -29.43 30.98
C ALA A 357 10.98 -30.47 31.11
N SER A 358 11.77 -30.65 30.04
CA SER A 358 12.95 -31.54 30.04
C SER A 358 14.11 -30.97 30.86
N CYS A 359 14.27 -29.64 30.94
CA CYS A 359 15.30 -29.01 31.77
C CYS A 359 15.00 -29.11 33.28
N THR A 360 13.73 -29.22 33.68
CA THR A 360 13.35 -29.41 35.09
C THR A 360 13.53 -30.84 35.60
N LEU A 361 13.53 -31.87 34.75
CA LEU A 361 13.63 -33.27 35.17
C LEU A 361 15.07 -33.81 35.28
N GLU A 362 16.06 -33.17 34.66
CA GLU A 362 17.47 -33.58 34.81
C GLU A 362 18.14 -33.02 36.07
N GLN A 363 17.52 -32.06 36.76
CA GLN A 363 18.08 -31.48 37.99
C GLN A 363 17.68 -32.26 39.26
N ASP A 364 16.56 -32.99 39.23
CA ASP A 364 16.09 -33.80 40.36
C ASP A 364 16.68 -35.22 40.41
N ASN A 365 17.23 -35.74 39.31
CA ASN A 365 17.81 -37.09 39.25
C ASN A 365 19.29 -37.20 39.65
N ARG A 366 19.93 -36.12 40.11
CA ARG A 366 21.32 -36.15 40.61
C ARG A 366 21.46 -36.18 42.14
N ILE A 367 20.35 -36.24 42.89
CA ILE A 367 20.36 -36.37 44.36
C ILE A 367 19.50 -37.56 44.80
N SER A 368 19.71 -38.75 44.24
CA SER A 368 19.36 -39.99 44.93
C SER A 368 19.86 -41.16 44.09
N ASN A 369 21.02 -41.70 44.41
CA ASN A 369 21.32 -43.13 44.21
C ASN A 369 22.61 -43.46 44.96
N GLY A 370 22.44 -43.70 46.26
CA GLY A 370 23.29 -44.57 47.03
C GLY A 370 22.41 -45.65 47.66
N ILE A 371 22.93 -46.90 47.62
CA ILE A 371 22.56 -48.06 48.45
C ILE A 371 21.53 -49.04 47.85
N ASN A 372 22.10 -50.06 47.18
CA ASN A 372 22.06 -51.50 47.48
C ASN A 372 20.76 -52.36 47.51
N VAL A 373 20.80 -53.41 46.67
CA VAL A 373 20.87 -54.86 47.01
C VAL A 373 19.58 -55.72 47.04
N GLU A 374 19.69 -56.81 46.24
CA GLU A 374 19.15 -58.18 46.33
C GLU A 374 17.68 -58.53 45.97
N ASP A 375 17.60 -59.30 44.88
CA ASP A 375 17.19 -60.72 44.82
C ASP A 375 15.83 -61.20 44.28
N GLU A 376 16.02 -62.13 43.34
CA GLU A 376 15.29 -63.35 42.97
C GLU A 376 13.96 -63.33 42.16
N ASP A 377 14.15 -63.79 40.91
CA ASP A 377 13.29 -64.52 39.96
C ASP A 377 12.88 -65.92 40.53
N PRO A 378 12.15 -66.85 39.86
CA PRO A 378 11.51 -66.81 38.53
C PRO A 378 10.14 -67.54 38.40
N ALA A 379 9.66 -67.55 37.13
CA ALA A 379 8.86 -68.57 36.43
C ALA A 379 7.38 -68.22 36.15
N ASN A 380 6.96 -68.21 34.87
CA ASN A 380 6.51 -69.40 34.12
C ASN A 380 5.97 -69.02 32.70
N ARG A 381 6.39 -69.79 31.67
CA ARG A 381 5.67 -70.37 30.48
C ARG A 381 4.37 -69.70 29.96
N THR A 382 3.98 -69.65 28.67
CA THR A 382 4.13 -70.48 27.43
C THR A 382 3.29 -69.72 26.35
N ASP A 383 3.72 -69.50 25.11
CA ASP A 383 3.69 -70.38 23.91
C ASP A 383 2.53 -70.07 22.91
N ALA A 384 2.93 -70.10 21.62
CA ALA A 384 2.21 -70.30 20.34
C ALA A 384 0.88 -69.60 19.97
N GLY A 385 0.80 -69.10 18.71
CA GLY A 385 -0.49 -68.81 18.07
C GLY A 385 -0.47 -68.13 16.69
N ARG A 386 -0.10 -68.87 15.65
CA ARG A 386 -0.15 -68.53 14.21
C ARG A 386 -1.56 -68.75 13.64
N ALA A 387 -2.12 -67.84 12.83
CA ALA A 387 -2.93 -68.16 11.63
C ALA A 387 -3.42 -66.95 10.81
N THR A 388 -3.20 -67.08 9.50
CA THR A 388 -3.73 -66.39 8.31
C THR A 388 -5.21 -66.70 7.99
N ARG A 389 -5.96 -65.78 7.35
CA ARG A 389 -6.51 -65.88 5.95
C ARG A 389 -7.72 -64.96 5.64
N HIS A 390 -7.65 -64.38 4.43
CA HIS A 390 -8.66 -64.15 3.37
C HIS A 390 -10.15 -63.83 3.71
N SER A 391 -10.71 -62.81 3.03
CA SER A 391 -11.54 -63.02 1.80
C SER A 391 -12.18 -61.73 1.22
N ARG A 392 -11.89 -61.53 -0.08
CA ARG A 392 -12.69 -61.12 -1.26
C ARG A 392 -14.12 -60.54 -1.19
N SER A 393 -14.39 -59.78 -2.27
CA SER A 393 -15.60 -59.71 -3.15
C SER A 393 -16.49 -58.46 -2.97
N ASN A 394 -17.19 -57.88 -3.97
CA ASN A 394 -17.09 -57.72 -5.43
C ASN A 394 -18.33 -56.88 -5.90
N LEU A 395 -18.30 -56.38 -7.15
CA LEU A 395 -19.42 -56.04 -8.08
C LEU A 395 -20.19 -54.67 -8.04
N THR A 396 -19.91 -53.86 -9.09
CA THR A 396 -20.78 -53.32 -10.18
C THR A 396 -22.24 -52.86 -9.95
N HIS A 397 -22.58 -51.65 -10.45
CA HIS A 397 -23.50 -51.41 -11.59
C HIS A 397 -23.66 -49.91 -11.96
N ASN A 398 -23.78 -49.65 -13.27
CA ASN A 398 -24.38 -48.45 -13.92
C ASN A 398 -25.74 -48.90 -14.51
N PRO A 399 -26.70 -48.00 -14.81
CA PRO A 399 -26.85 -47.58 -16.21
C PRO A 399 -27.41 -46.15 -16.46
N GLU A 400 -27.39 -45.80 -17.75
CA GLU A 400 -27.80 -44.59 -18.46
C GLU A 400 -29.33 -44.32 -18.46
N GLY A 401 -29.72 -43.10 -18.89
CA GLY A 401 -31.10 -42.77 -19.24
C GLY A 401 -31.37 -41.31 -19.65
N ASP A 402 -31.11 -41.01 -20.93
CA ASP A 402 -32.09 -40.54 -21.93
C ASP A 402 -32.78 -39.14 -21.91
N LEU A 403 -32.64 -38.49 -23.09
CA LEU A 403 -33.65 -37.82 -23.94
C LEU A 403 -34.31 -36.46 -23.60
N GLY A 404 -34.30 -35.55 -24.61
CA GLY A 404 -35.23 -34.41 -24.71
C GLY A 404 -34.77 -33.28 -25.65
N ALA A 405 -34.92 -33.47 -26.96
CA ALA A 405 -34.92 -32.41 -27.97
C ALA A 405 -36.34 -31.82 -28.14
N ASP A 406 -36.43 -30.62 -28.74
CA ASP A 406 -37.55 -29.97 -29.47
C ASP A 406 -37.50 -28.45 -29.21
N GLN A 407 -37.80 -27.50 -30.09
CA GLN A 407 -38.03 -27.39 -31.54
C GLN A 407 -38.12 -25.85 -31.81
N GLU A 408 -37.73 -25.44 -33.03
CA GLU A 408 -38.39 -24.45 -33.93
C GLU A 408 -39.43 -23.46 -33.32
N GLU A 409 -39.53 -22.16 -33.64
CA GLU A 409 -39.68 -21.57 -34.97
C GLU A 409 -39.86 -20.04 -34.83
N ASP A 410 -39.25 -19.30 -35.76
CA ASP A 410 -39.84 -18.24 -36.60
C ASP A 410 -40.33 -16.84 -36.16
N MET A 411 -39.92 -15.92 -37.06
CA MET A 411 -40.46 -14.60 -37.45
C MET A 411 -40.26 -13.41 -36.49
N ASN A 412 -39.53 -12.37 -36.93
CA ASN A 412 -40.10 -11.35 -37.83
C ASN A 412 -39.09 -10.24 -38.21
N GLY A 413 -38.96 -10.00 -39.52
CA GLY A 413 -39.11 -8.69 -40.15
C GLY A 413 -38.23 -7.49 -39.78
N GLY A 414 -37.20 -7.25 -40.60
CA GLY A 414 -37.10 -6.01 -41.40
C GLY A 414 -36.64 -4.71 -40.74
N SER A 415 -35.54 -4.13 -41.23
CA SER A 415 -35.63 -3.02 -42.21
C SER A 415 -34.25 -2.42 -42.49
N MET A 416 -33.98 -2.26 -43.79
CA MET A 416 -32.81 -1.60 -44.34
C MET A 416 -32.79 -0.10 -44.03
N THR A 417 -31.61 0.46 -43.82
CA THR A 417 -31.24 1.70 -44.49
C THR A 417 -29.74 1.77 -44.73
N ARG A 418 -29.36 1.38 -45.95
CA ARG A 418 -28.08 1.74 -46.57
C ARG A 418 -28.14 3.23 -46.90
N VAL A 419 -27.24 4.03 -46.32
CA VAL A 419 -26.85 5.31 -46.92
C VAL A 419 -25.41 5.18 -47.41
N ARG A 420 -25.29 4.98 -48.72
CA ARG A 420 -24.08 5.26 -49.49
C ARG A 420 -23.81 6.76 -49.39
N ASN A 421 -22.56 7.16 -49.11
CA ASN A 421 -22.06 8.35 -49.78
C ASN A 421 -20.60 8.25 -50.21
N LYS A 422 -20.41 8.83 -51.39
CA LYS A 422 -19.31 8.70 -52.34
C LYS A 422 -18.02 9.36 -51.87
N ARG A 423 -16.92 8.70 -52.24
CA ARG A 423 -15.68 9.24 -52.85
C ARG A 423 -15.44 10.75 -52.68
N ARG A 424 -14.26 11.10 -52.17
CA ARG A 424 -13.30 11.89 -52.96
C ARG A 424 -11.85 11.49 -52.63
N ARG A 425 -11.16 11.17 -53.71
CA ARG A 425 -9.74 10.85 -53.86
C ARG A 425 -9.03 12.19 -54.09
N SER A 426 -7.91 12.45 -53.42
CA SER A 426 -6.85 13.28 -53.98
C SER A 426 -5.52 12.73 -53.48
N GLU A 427 -4.84 12.11 -54.43
CA GLU A 427 -3.41 11.78 -54.41
C GLU A 427 -2.61 13.07 -54.13
N ARG A 428 -1.48 12.97 -53.40
CA ARG A 428 -0.15 13.02 -54.04
C ARG A 428 1.01 13.13 -53.03
N THR A 429 2.07 12.45 -53.44
CA THR A 429 3.50 12.67 -53.21
C THR A 429 4.16 11.97 -52.02
N VAL A 430 4.79 10.87 -52.41
CA VAL A 430 5.95 10.18 -51.84
C VAL A 430 7.18 11.09 -51.97
N ASP A 431 8.02 11.18 -50.93
CA ASP A 431 9.48 10.99 -51.08
C ASP A 431 10.22 11.01 -49.72
N ASN A 432 10.71 9.83 -49.36
CA ASN A 432 12.12 9.49 -49.15
C ASN A 432 12.94 9.89 -47.89
N LEU A 433 13.56 8.81 -47.38
CA LEU A 433 14.93 8.65 -46.84
C LEU A 433 15.21 8.78 -45.33
N VAL A 434 15.27 7.58 -44.70
CA VAL A 434 16.51 6.90 -44.22
C VAL A 434 17.45 7.64 -43.23
N ALA A 435 17.56 7.03 -42.04
CA ALA A 435 18.73 6.82 -41.17
C ALA A 435 19.49 8.07 -40.62
N ASN A 436 20.22 8.05 -39.50
CA ASN A 436 20.83 7.00 -38.71
C ASN A 436 20.98 7.49 -37.26
N ALA A 437 21.03 6.56 -36.31
CA ALA A 437 21.59 6.78 -35.00
C ALA A 437 23.13 6.99 -35.08
N ILE A 438 23.70 7.70 -34.12
CA ILE A 438 24.87 7.31 -33.30
C ILE A 438 25.25 8.52 -32.42
N ASN A 439 25.00 8.39 -31.12
CA ASN A 439 25.80 8.99 -30.06
C ASN A 439 26.72 7.87 -29.55
N THR A 440 28.00 8.15 -29.31
CA THR A 440 28.70 7.84 -28.04
C THR A 440 30.19 8.17 -28.16
N SER A 441 30.60 9.22 -27.47
CA SER A 441 31.96 9.44 -27.00
C SER A 441 31.94 9.41 -25.47
N SER A 442 32.54 8.40 -24.85
CA SER A 442 32.94 8.47 -23.45
C SER A 442 34.07 7.48 -23.19
N GLY A 443 35.26 8.03 -22.98
CA GLY A 443 36.42 7.30 -22.52
C GLY A 443 36.39 7.09 -21.00
N ALA A 444 37.13 6.05 -20.61
CA ALA A 444 37.95 5.93 -19.41
C ALA A 444 37.33 6.32 -18.05
N ALA A 445 37.15 5.34 -17.16
CA ALA A 445 38.22 4.89 -16.25
C ALA A 445 37.64 3.99 -15.14
N SER A 446 38.13 2.75 -15.06
CA SER A 446 38.13 1.97 -13.82
C SER A 446 39.29 2.45 -12.94
N PRO A 447 39.20 2.28 -11.61
CA PRO A 447 39.93 1.14 -11.07
C PRO A 447 39.22 0.36 -9.94
N SER A 448 39.55 -0.92 -9.97
CA SER A 448 39.61 -1.93 -8.90
C SER A 448 39.53 -1.48 -7.44
N ALA A 449 38.75 -2.20 -6.65
CA ALA A 449 39.07 -2.48 -5.25
C ALA A 449 38.67 -3.91 -4.89
N GLY A 450 39.60 -4.61 -4.28
CA GLY A 450 39.56 -6.03 -3.98
C GLY A 450 38.78 -6.40 -2.72
N ARG A 451 38.39 -7.67 -2.76
CA ARG A 451 37.87 -8.58 -1.75
C ARG A 451 38.67 -8.58 -0.43
N ARG A 452 37.97 -8.62 0.73
CA ARG A 452 38.36 -9.45 1.89
C ARG A 452 37.21 -9.60 2.89
N GLU A 453 36.81 -10.85 3.10
CA GLU A 453 36.06 -11.36 4.25
C GLU A 453 36.98 -11.49 5.48
N THR A 454 36.46 -11.32 6.70
CA THR A 454 36.81 -12.13 7.89
C THR A 454 35.81 -11.89 9.04
N THR A 455 35.02 -12.93 9.32
CA THR A 455 34.59 -13.56 10.60
C THR A 455 34.81 -12.89 11.98
N ALA A 456 33.70 -12.83 12.74
CA ALA A 456 33.43 -13.33 14.11
C ALA A 456 34.47 -13.21 15.26
N SER A 457 34.04 -12.69 16.42
CA SER A 457 33.95 -13.45 17.70
C SER A 457 33.57 -12.57 18.92
N SER A 458 32.66 -13.13 19.71
CA SER A 458 32.28 -12.92 21.11
C SER A 458 33.39 -12.55 22.12
N ALA A 459 33.07 -11.72 23.13
CA ALA A 459 33.40 -12.00 24.53
C ALA A 459 32.58 -11.13 25.52
N ARG A 460 32.17 -11.80 26.61
CA ARG A 460 31.45 -11.33 27.80
C ARG A 460 32.29 -10.39 28.68
N GLY A 461 31.62 -9.58 29.51
CA GLY A 461 32.24 -8.96 30.69
C GLY A 461 31.31 -8.04 31.48
N GLY A 462 30.61 -8.60 32.47
CA GLY A 462 29.87 -7.87 33.50
C GLY A 462 30.76 -7.26 34.59
N PRO A 463 30.19 -6.82 35.74
CA PRO A 463 30.25 -5.43 36.20
C PRO A 463 31.28 -5.18 37.32
N ARG A 464 31.64 -3.90 37.53
CA ARG A 464 32.29 -3.45 38.76
C ARG A 464 31.57 -2.27 39.40
N VAL A 465 30.99 -2.57 40.56
CA VAL A 465 30.58 -1.65 41.63
C VAL A 465 31.83 -1.13 42.38
N ARG A 466 31.77 0.15 42.78
CA ARG A 466 32.43 0.86 43.93
C ARG A 466 32.68 2.30 43.47
N ARG A 467 32.27 3.35 44.18
CA ARG A 467 32.00 3.55 45.61
C ARG A 467 30.98 4.67 45.77
#